data_AF-A0A0L7K244-F1
#
_entry.id   AF-A0A0L7K244-F1
#
_cell.length_a   1.000
_cell.length_b   1.000
_cell.length_c   1.000
_cell.angle_alpha   90.00
_cell.angle_beta   90.00
_cell.angle_gamma   90.00
#
_symmetry.space_group_name_H-M   'P 1'
#
loop_
_entity.id
_entity.type
_entity.pdbx_description
1 polymer ?
#
loop_
_entity_poly.entity_id
_entity_poly.type
_entity_poly.pdbx_seq_one_letter_code
_entity_poly.pdbx_strand_id
1 'polypeptide(L)'
;LGSTKPADIPKSQLKYLAFVVQGNGRSRVKYTYWNARNMAKDPRINFKRKTLLLAVGYLDGPYFPIANMMANEYEAKGYNVILVDNQRFNTVHYYL
;
A
#
# COMPACT_ATOMS: atom_id res chain seq x y z
N LEU A 1 16.80 13.52 5.45
CA LEU A 1 16.13 14.27 6.53
C LEU A 1 14.99 13.41 7.07
N GLY A 2 15.07 13.06 8.34
CA GLY A 2 14.05 12.30 9.06
C GLY A 2 13.96 12.83 10.49
N SER A 3 12.80 12.73 11.12
CA SER A 3 12.64 13.16 12.52
C SER A 3 13.23 12.12 13.46
N THR A 4 13.99 12.56 14.46
CA THR A 4 14.44 11.72 15.59
C THR A 4 13.42 11.65 16.72
N LYS A 5 12.28 12.36 16.58
CA LYS A 5 11.19 12.34 17.56
C LYS A 5 10.52 10.95 17.54
N PRO A 6 10.25 10.35 18.71
CA PRO A 6 9.42 9.14 18.78
C PRO A 6 8.07 9.39 18.11
N ALA A 7 7.71 8.53 17.16
CA ALA A 7 6.41 8.56 16.51
C ALA A 7 5.50 7.53 17.19
N ASP A 8 4.73 7.97 18.17
CA ASP A 8 3.62 7.18 18.70
C ASP A 8 2.46 7.23 17.70
N ILE A 9 2.05 6.07 17.20
CA ILE A 9 0.91 5.93 16.28
C ILE A 9 -0.27 5.39 17.10
N PRO A 10 -1.26 6.22 17.46
CA PRO A 10 -2.44 5.75 18.17
C PRO A 10 -3.19 4.71 17.34
N LYS A 11 -3.70 3.64 17.97
CA LYS A 11 -4.51 2.61 17.27
C LYS A 11 -5.68 3.20 16.50
N SER A 12 -6.25 4.32 16.96
CA SER A 12 -7.32 5.05 16.28
C SER A 12 -6.91 5.61 14.91
N GLN A 13 -5.62 5.83 14.65
CA GLN A 13 -5.09 6.29 13.36
C GLN A 13 -4.95 5.15 12.34
N LEU A 14 -4.90 3.89 12.78
CA LEU A 14 -4.74 2.74 11.87
C LEU A 14 -5.92 2.56 10.91
N LYS A 15 -7.07 3.18 11.17
CA LYS A 15 -8.21 3.25 10.23
C LYS A 15 -7.87 3.96 8.92
N TYR A 16 -6.82 4.79 8.90
CA TYR A 16 -6.34 5.50 7.72
C TYR A 16 -5.28 4.73 6.93
N LEU A 17 -4.81 3.58 7.44
CA LEU A 17 -3.89 2.69 6.76
C LEU A 17 -4.67 1.59 6.03
N ALA A 18 -4.47 1.50 4.72
CA ALA A 18 -5.05 0.46 3.90
C ALA A 18 -4.06 -0.08 2.86
N PHE A 19 -4.43 -1.19 2.24
CA PHE A 19 -3.63 -1.93 1.27
C PHE A 19 -4.51 -2.28 0.09
N VAL A 20 -4.02 -2.08 -1.13
CA VAL A 20 -4.71 -2.46 -2.36
C VAL A 20 -3.93 -3.59 -3.01
N VAL A 21 -4.52 -4.79 -3.02
CA VAL A 21 -3.99 -5.93 -3.76
C VAL A 21 -4.37 -5.74 -5.22
N GLN A 22 -3.40 -5.81 -6.12
CA GLN A 22 -3.61 -5.88 -7.56
C GLN A 22 -3.06 -7.18 -8.14
N GLY A 23 -3.88 -7.82 -8.98
CA GLY A 23 -3.50 -9.01 -9.72
C GLY A 23 -4.65 -9.60 -10.54
N ASN A 24 -4.32 -10.58 -11.36
CA ASN A 24 -5.25 -11.34 -12.21
C ASN A 24 -6.11 -10.42 -13.11
N GLY A 25 -5.48 -9.76 -14.08
CA GLY A 25 -6.17 -8.95 -15.08
C GLY A 25 -6.43 -7.52 -14.61
N ARG A 26 -5.47 -6.94 -13.87
CA ARG A 26 -5.55 -5.56 -13.32
C ARG A 26 -6.72 -5.35 -12.37
N SER A 27 -7.26 -6.42 -11.81
CA SER A 27 -8.31 -6.35 -10.81
C SER A 27 -7.73 -5.92 -9.46
N ARG A 28 -8.52 -5.16 -8.68
CA ARG A 28 -8.08 -4.59 -7.40
C ARG A 28 -9.05 -4.87 -6.28
N VAL A 29 -8.53 -5.15 -5.08
CA VAL A 29 -9.30 -5.19 -3.83
C VAL A 29 -8.56 -4.43 -2.74
N LYS A 30 -9.30 -3.63 -1.99
CA LYS A 30 -8.80 -2.85 -0.86
C LYS A 30 -9.06 -3.56 0.46
N TYR A 31 -8.03 -3.60 1.30
CA TYR A 31 -8.04 -4.11 2.66
C TYR A 31 -7.65 -2.99 3.62
N THR A 32 -8.32 -2.91 4.77
CA THR A 32 -7.93 -2.03 5.87
C THR A 32 -6.90 -2.72 6.75
N TYR A 33 -6.22 -1.98 7.63
CA TYR A 33 -5.35 -2.57 8.66
C TYR A 33 -6.00 -3.76 9.39
N TRP A 34 -7.29 -3.64 9.74
CA TRP A 34 -8.00 -4.65 10.54
C TRP A 34 -8.30 -5.94 9.79
N ASN A 35 -8.43 -5.89 8.47
CA ASN A 35 -8.74 -7.07 7.66
C ASN A 35 -7.61 -7.47 6.70
N ALA A 36 -6.45 -6.80 6.74
CA ALA A 36 -5.28 -7.08 5.90
C ALA A 36 -4.82 -8.54 5.97
N ARG A 37 -5.04 -9.24 7.10
CA ARG A 37 -4.78 -10.68 7.21
C ARG A 37 -5.50 -11.52 6.14
N ASN A 38 -6.64 -11.04 5.63
CA ASN A 38 -7.42 -11.74 4.60
C ASN A 38 -6.77 -11.64 3.22
N MET A 39 -5.78 -10.76 3.01
CA MET A 39 -4.99 -10.72 1.77
C MET A 39 -4.29 -12.04 1.51
N ALA A 40 -3.88 -12.76 2.57
CA ALA A 40 -3.26 -14.08 2.44
C ALA A 40 -4.20 -15.14 1.83
N LYS A 41 -5.50 -14.86 1.75
CA LYS A 41 -6.52 -15.69 1.12
C LYS A 41 -7.06 -15.08 -0.17
N ASP A 42 -6.54 -13.93 -0.61
CA ASP A 42 -6.99 -13.28 -1.84
C ASP A 42 -6.52 -14.12 -3.04
N PRO A 43 -7.44 -14.59 -3.92
CA PRO A 43 -7.08 -15.38 -5.09
C PRO A 43 -6.19 -14.63 -6.10
N ARG A 44 -6.04 -13.31 -5.96
CA ARG A 44 -5.11 -12.49 -6.76
C ARG A 44 -3.65 -12.64 -6.30
N ILE A 45 -3.41 -13.08 -5.05
CA ILE A 45 -2.07 -13.31 -4.53
C ILE A 45 -1.65 -14.75 -4.83
N ASN A 46 -0.51 -14.90 -5.48
CA ASN A 46 0.13 -16.18 -5.71
C ASN A 46 1.47 -16.23 -4.96
N PHE A 47 1.53 -17.05 -3.91
CA PHE A 47 2.71 -17.18 -3.05
C PHE A 47 3.95 -17.79 -3.72
N LYS A 48 3.82 -18.31 -4.95
CA LYS A 48 4.97 -18.75 -5.76
C LYS A 48 5.65 -17.60 -6.51
N ARG A 49 5.05 -16.41 -6.52
CA ARG A 49 5.55 -15.21 -7.20
C ARG A 49 6.25 -14.27 -6.23
N LYS A 50 7.16 -13.45 -6.76
CA LYS A 50 7.73 -12.33 -6.01
C LYS A 50 6.64 -11.28 -5.77
N THR A 51 6.76 -10.52 -4.69
CA THR A 51 5.80 -9.48 -4.32
C THR A 51 6.46 -8.11 -4.36
N LEU A 52 5.81 -7.17 -5.04
CA LEU A 52 6.08 -5.75 -4.92
C LEU A 52 5.13 -5.16 -3.88
N LEU A 53 5.69 -4.62 -2.80
CA LEU A 53 4.99 -3.72 -1.89
C LEU A 53 5.39 -2.30 -2.24
N LEU A 54 4.45 -1.50 -2.74
CA LEU A 54 4.69 -0.11 -3.12
C LEU A 54 4.01 0.81 -2.11
N ALA A 55 4.80 1.50 -1.30
CA ALA A 55 4.36 2.66 -0.53
C ALA A 55 4.79 3.91 -1.30
N VAL A 56 3.81 4.66 -1.80
CA VAL A 56 4.07 5.90 -2.53
C VAL A 56 4.31 7.07 -1.58
N GLY A 57 4.93 8.12 -2.12
CA GLY A 57 5.48 9.23 -1.36
C GLY A 57 4.44 10.22 -0.80
N TYR A 58 4.93 11.40 -0.43
CA TYR A 58 4.10 12.46 0.13
C TYR A 58 2.97 12.89 -0.82
N LEU A 59 1.73 12.92 -0.30
CA LEU A 59 0.49 13.23 -1.03
C LEU A 59 0.13 12.30 -2.19
N ASP A 60 0.79 11.15 -2.29
CA ASP A 60 0.52 10.15 -3.30
C ASP A 60 -0.38 9.03 -2.73
N GLY A 61 -0.90 8.17 -3.60
CA GLY A 61 -1.77 7.06 -3.22
C GLY A 61 -1.97 6.02 -4.33
N PRO A 62 -2.65 4.90 -4.05
CA PRO A 62 -2.78 3.77 -4.99
C PRO A 62 -3.45 4.10 -6.33
N TYR A 63 -4.13 5.24 -6.42
CA TYR A 63 -4.91 5.65 -7.59
C TYR A 63 -4.21 6.70 -8.46
N PHE A 64 -3.06 7.21 -8.03
CA PHE A 64 -2.29 8.17 -8.81
C PHE A 64 -1.55 7.49 -9.98
N PRO A 65 -1.18 8.25 -11.02
CA PRO A 65 -0.58 7.68 -12.24
C PRO A 65 0.67 6.84 -11.99
N ILE A 66 1.58 7.28 -11.12
CA ILE A 66 2.83 6.56 -10.82
C ILE A 66 2.54 5.20 -10.19
N ALA A 67 1.67 5.15 -9.18
CA ALA A 67 1.26 3.91 -8.53
C ALA A 67 0.63 2.93 -9.55
N ASN A 68 -0.23 3.43 -10.44
CA ASN A 68 -0.87 2.63 -11.48
C ASN A 68 0.11 2.10 -12.52
N MET A 69 1.04 2.94 -12.98
CA MET A 69 2.08 2.53 -13.94
C MET A 69 2.96 1.43 -13.35
N MET A 70 3.46 1.63 -12.13
CA MET A 70 4.26 0.62 -11.44
C MET A 70 3.49 -0.67 -11.20
N ALA A 71 2.23 -0.57 -10.75
CA ALA A 71 1.40 -1.74 -10.51
C ALA A 71 1.20 -2.57 -11.78
N ASN A 72 0.87 -1.92 -12.89
CA ASN A 72 0.63 -2.58 -14.17
C ASN A 72 1.90 -3.25 -14.71
N GLU A 73 3.04 -2.56 -14.64
CA GLU A 73 4.32 -3.08 -15.13
C GLU A 73 4.77 -4.32 -14.33
N TYR A 74 4.65 -4.27 -13.01
CA TYR A 74 5.06 -5.39 -12.16
C TYR A 74 4.06 -6.56 -12.19
N GLU A 75 2.77 -6.29 -12.33
CA GLU A 75 1.79 -7.34 -12.59
C GLU A 75 2.09 -8.06 -13.91
N ALA A 76 2.41 -7.32 -14.98
CA ALA A 76 2.79 -7.89 -16.28
C ALA A 76 4.06 -8.76 -16.19
N LYS A 77 4.99 -8.43 -15.29
CA LYS A 77 6.18 -9.24 -14.97
C LYS A 77 5.89 -10.43 -14.07
N GLY A 78 4.63 -10.67 -13.70
CA GLY A 78 4.22 -11.79 -12.86
C GLY A 78 4.56 -11.61 -11.38
N TYR A 79 4.56 -10.37 -10.88
CA TYR A 79 4.63 -10.10 -9.43
C TYR A 79 3.23 -10.07 -8.82
N ASN A 80 3.14 -10.38 -7.53
CA ASN A 80 2.03 -9.88 -6.71
C ASN A 80 2.27 -8.38 -6.48
N VAL A 81 1.23 -7.55 -6.58
CA VAL A 81 1.36 -6.12 -6.30
C VAL A 81 0.47 -5.75 -5.13
N ILE A 82 1.05 -5.09 -4.13
CA ILE A 82 0.36 -4.53 -2.99
C ILE A 82 0.70 -3.04 -2.92
N LEU A 83 -0.29 -2.18 -3.08
CA LEU A 83 -0.14 -0.73 -2.96
C LEU A 83 -0.54 -0.32 -1.54
N VAL A 84 0.29 0.47 -0.87
CA VAL A 84 -0.05 1.01 0.46
C VAL A 84 -0.82 2.32 0.27
N ASP A 85 -2.02 2.38 0.82
CA ASP A 85 -2.82 3.59 0.95
C ASP A 85 -2.55 4.21 2.31
N ASN A 86 -1.60 5.14 2.35
CA ASN A 86 -1.17 5.86 3.54
C ASN A 86 -1.34 7.38 3.42
N GLN A 87 -2.04 7.88 2.40
CA GLN A 87 -2.14 9.33 2.13
C GLN A 87 -2.71 10.09 3.33
N ARG A 88 -3.76 9.54 3.98
CA ARG A 88 -4.37 10.10 5.20
C ARG A 88 -3.72 9.63 6.50
N PHE A 89 -2.82 8.66 6.42
CA PHE A 89 -2.10 8.10 7.55
C PHE A 89 -0.80 8.87 7.83
N ASN A 90 -0.16 9.37 6.78
CA ASN A 90 1.09 10.11 6.88
C ASN A 90 0.86 11.46 7.57
N THR A 91 1.72 11.77 8.54
CA THR A 91 1.78 13.08 9.20
C THR A 91 3.02 13.82 8.72
N VAL A 92 2.85 15.09 8.35
CA VAL A 92 3.98 15.97 8.04
C VAL A 92 4.45 16.59 9.34
N HIS A 93 5.74 16.43 9.63
CA HIS A 93 6.38 17.22 10.67
C HIS A 93 7.03 18.43 10.03
N TYR A 94 6.52 19.63 10.33
CA TYR A 94 7.17 20.87 9.98
C TYR A 94 8.22 21.20 11.05
N TYR A 95 9.45 21.47 10.61
CA TYR A 95 10.46 22.14 11.45
C TYR A 95 10.04 23.62 11.51
N LEU A 96 9.56 24.07 12.67
CA LEU A 96 9.50 25.49 13.03
C LEU A 96 10.54 25.74 14.12
#